data_AF-A0A250IX01-F1
#
_entry.id   AF-A0A250IX01-F1
#
_cell.length_a   1.000
_cell.length_b   1.000
_cell.length_c   1.000
_cell.angle_alpha   90.00
_cell.angle_beta   90.00
_cell.angle_gamma   90.00
#
_symmetry.space_group_name_H-M   'P 1'
#
loop_
_entity.id
_entity.type
_entity.pdbx_description
1 polymer ?
#
loop_
_entity_poly.entity_id
_entity_poly.type
_entity_poly.pdbx_seq_one_letter_code
_entity_poly.pdbx_strand_id
1 'polypeptide(L)'
;MKDPVHPFAMHREDGATRLNQVGFLLLFLPAVFGAQEVAGFGGDPDVDRWFVLGVCTLGGALGGMLFGLGRAPAYAGLLGGALASVGGMLLTHFWIAGRERFFFIEAVGCWMVGCMPGALAYQALIDRAARSRRAR
;
A
#
# COMPACT_ATOMS: atom_id res chain seq x y z
N MET A 1 33.49 -19.63 16.66
CA MET A 1 33.12 -18.20 16.84
C MET A 1 31.69 -18.04 16.34
N LYS A 2 30.75 -17.60 17.18
CA LYS A 2 29.41 -17.22 16.74
C LYS A 2 29.48 -15.79 16.25
N ASP A 3 29.11 -15.54 15.01
CA ASP A 3 28.98 -14.18 14.49
C ASP A 3 27.92 -13.42 15.31
N PRO A 4 28.14 -12.12 15.61
CA PRO A 4 27.18 -11.32 16.33
C PRO A 4 25.93 -11.13 15.48
N VAL A 5 24.79 -11.66 15.97
CA VAL A 5 23.47 -11.42 15.38
C VAL A 5 23.16 -9.93 15.54
N HIS A 6 23.28 -9.17 14.44
CA HIS A 6 22.80 -7.80 14.42
C HIS A 6 21.28 -7.80 14.67
N PRO A 7 20.76 -7.01 15.64
CA PRO A 7 19.32 -6.95 15.93
C PRO A 7 18.49 -6.34 14.78
N PHE A 8 19.14 -5.87 13.73
CA PHE A 8 18.53 -5.39 12.48
C PHE A 8 18.90 -6.24 11.25
N ALA A 9 19.58 -7.38 11.45
CA ALA A 9 19.69 -8.37 10.39
C ALA A 9 18.27 -8.91 10.15
N MET A 10 17.60 -8.36 9.14
CA MET A 10 16.40 -8.98 8.58
C MET A 10 16.80 -10.41 8.25
N HIS A 11 16.37 -11.35 9.08
CA HIS A 11 16.38 -12.76 8.73
C HIS A 11 15.75 -12.83 7.35
N ARG A 12 16.51 -13.36 6.40
CA ARG A 12 16.05 -13.62 5.04
C ARG A 12 14.83 -14.53 5.20
N GLU A 13 13.63 -13.95 5.24
CA GLU A 13 12.41 -14.72 5.15
C GLU A 13 12.52 -15.45 3.82
N ASP A 14 12.69 -16.76 3.87
CA ASP A 14 12.64 -17.65 2.73
C ASP A 14 11.28 -17.47 2.03
N GLY A 15 11.17 -16.46 1.15
CA GLY A 15 9.91 -16.07 0.53
C GLY A 15 9.77 -14.61 0.11
N ALA A 16 10.59 -13.68 0.62
CA ALA A 16 10.57 -12.29 0.13
C ALA A 16 11.54 -12.11 -1.06
N THR A 17 11.02 -12.18 -2.28
CA THR A 17 11.82 -11.95 -3.50
C THR A 17 12.04 -10.45 -3.74
N ARG A 18 13.02 -10.10 -4.59
CA ARG A 18 13.20 -8.70 -5.04
C ARG A 18 11.91 -8.12 -5.65
N LEU A 19 11.07 -8.95 -6.26
CA LEU A 19 9.78 -8.54 -6.79
C LEU A 19 8.79 -8.14 -5.68
N ASN A 20 8.82 -8.80 -4.52
CA ASN A 20 7.97 -8.42 -3.38
C ASN A 20 8.38 -7.05 -2.83
N GLN A 21 9.68 -6.74 -2.82
CA GLN A 21 10.20 -5.42 -2.42
C GLN A 21 9.81 -4.33 -3.42
N VAL A 22 9.94 -4.60 -4.73
CA VAL A 22 9.47 -3.68 -5.78
C VAL A 22 7.96 -3.48 -5.67
N GLY A 23 7.20 -4.54 -5.39
CA GLY A 23 5.76 -4.46 -5.18
C GLY A 23 5.38 -3.59 -3.98
N PHE A 24 6.10 -3.73 -2.87
CA PHE A 24 5.94 -2.86 -1.71
C PHE A 24 6.18 -1.39 -2.07
N LEU A 25 7.28 -1.08 -2.78
CA LEU A 25 7.57 0.29 -3.21
C LEU A 25 6.50 0.86 -4.15
N LEU A 26 6.02 0.07 -5.11
CA LEU A 26 4.97 0.46 -6.05
C LEU A 26 3.60 0.63 -5.38
N LEU A 27 3.34 -0.04 -4.26
CA LEU A 27 2.12 0.15 -3.49
C LEU A 27 2.20 1.44 -2.64
N PHE A 28 3.37 1.71 -2.06
CA PHE A 28 3.56 2.83 -1.13
C PHE A 28 3.84 4.16 -1.82
N LEU A 29 4.73 4.21 -2.82
CA LEU A 29 5.17 5.46 -3.44
C LEU A 29 3.99 6.22 -4.08
N PRO A 30 3.15 5.61 -4.94
CA PRO A 30 2.01 6.31 -5.52
C PRO A 30 1.03 6.79 -4.46
N ALA A 31 0.80 6.02 -3.39
CA ALA A 31 -0.12 6.40 -2.33
C ALA A 31 0.42 7.58 -1.49
N VAL A 32 1.73 7.62 -1.24
CA VAL A 32 2.38 8.73 -0.52
C VAL A 32 2.44 9.99 -1.38
N PHE A 33 2.91 9.87 -2.63
CA PHE A 33 2.96 11.01 -3.56
C PHE A 33 1.55 11.53 -3.87
N GLY A 34 0.60 10.64 -4.12
CA GLY A 34 -0.80 11.02 -4.33
C GLY A 34 -1.41 11.70 -3.11
N ALA A 35 -1.12 11.21 -1.91
CA ALA A 35 -1.53 11.88 -0.67
C ALA A 35 -0.86 13.27 -0.51
N GLN A 36 0.40 13.43 -0.91
CA GLN A 36 1.11 14.72 -0.85
C GLN A 36 0.56 15.74 -1.85
N GLU A 37 0.36 15.35 -3.10
CA GLU A 37 -0.25 16.20 -4.14
C GLU A 37 -1.65 16.64 -3.71
N VAL A 38 -2.45 15.69 -3.25
CA VAL A 38 -3.84 15.92 -2.86
C VAL A 38 -3.96 16.69 -1.52
N ALA A 39 -2.94 16.62 -0.66
CA ALA A 39 -2.81 17.44 0.55
C ALA A 39 -2.18 18.82 0.28
N GLY A 40 -1.80 19.13 -0.96
CA GLY A 40 -1.25 20.43 -1.35
C GLY A 40 0.24 20.62 -1.02
N PHE A 41 0.99 19.56 -0.74
CA PHE A 41 2.45 19.63 -0.56
C PHE A 41 3.24 19.72 -1.87
N GLY A 42 2.68 19.23 -2.98
CA GLY A 42 3.34 19.15 -4.29
C GLY A 42 3.39 20.45 -5.09
N GLY A 43 2.59 21.45 -4.70
CA GLY A 43 2.72 22.82 -5.18
C GLY A 43 2.13 23.12 -6.57
N ASP A 44 1.64 22.12 -7.32
CA ASP A 44 1.07 22.35 -8.64
C ASP A 44 -0.47 22.17 -8.66
N PRO A 45 -1.25 23.27 -8.66
CA PRO A 45 -2.71 23.20 -8.68
C PRO A 45 -3.29 22.62 -9.98
N ASP A 46 -2.46 22.43 -11.02
CA ASP A 46 -2.89 21.92 -12.33
C ASP A 46 -2.88 20.39 -12.45
N VAL A 47 -2.40 19.67 -11.42
CA VAL A 47 -2.40 18.20 -11.44
C VAL A 47 -3.82 17.66 -11.25
N ASP A 48 -4.35 17.03 -12.30
CA ASP A 48 -5.69 16.44 -12.29
C ASP A 48 -5.83 15.35 -11.20
N ARG A 49 -6.78 15.55 -10.29
CA ARG A 49 -7.10 14.60 -9.21
C ARG A 49 -7.50 13.23 -9.74
N TRP A 50 -8.11 13.16 -10.92
CA TRP A 50 -8.46 11.90 -11.58
C TRP A 50 -7.22 11.16 -12.09
N PHE A 51 -6.22 11.90 -12.57
CA PHE A 51 -4.93 11.32 -12.93
C PHE A 51 -4.23 10.73 -11.69
N VAL A 52 -4.19 11.49 -10.58
CA VAL A 52 -3.59 11.00 -9.31
C VAL A 52 -4.31 9.77 -8.78
N LEU A 53 -5.65 9.77 -8.80
CA LEU A 53 -6.44 8.61 -8.41
C LEU A 53 -6.13 7.40 -9.32
N GLY A 54 -6.00 7.61 -10.63
CA GLY A 54 -5.62 6.58 -11.59
C GLY A 54 -4.25 5.98 -11.28
N VAL A 55 -3.25 6.83 -11.04
CA VAL A 55 -1.88 6.41 -10.68
C VAL A 55 -1.86 5.66 -9.35
N CYS A 56 -2.56 6.15 -8.33
CA CYS A 56 -2.67 5.47 -7.03
C CYS A 56 -3.33 4.10 -7.17
N THR A 57 -4.41 4.01 -7.95
CA THR A 57 -5.15 2.76 -8.17
C THR A 57 -4.30 1.73 -8.91
N LEU A 58 -3.70 2.12 -10.04
CA LEU A 58 -2.88 1.22 -10.87
C LEU A 58 -1.58 0.83 -10.18
N GLY A 59 -0.89 1.80 -9.56
CA GLY A 59 0.32 1.58 -8.78
C GLY A 59 0.05 0.68 -7.58
N GLY A 60 -1.03 0.95 -6.84
CA GLY A 60 -1.50 0.10 -5.75
C GLY A 60 -1.82 -1.33 -6.19
N ALA A 61 -2.55 -1.49 -7.29
CA ALA A 61 -2.90 -2.80 -7.82
C ALA A 61 -1.66 -3.60 -8.24
N LEU A 62 -0.81 -3.03 -9.09
CA LEU A 62 0.43 -3.65 -9.56
C LEU A 62 1.38 -3.94 -8.40
N GLY A 63 1.54 -2.99 -7.49
CA GLY A 63 2.34 -3.12 -6.29
C GLY A 63 1.86 -4.24 -5.39
N GLY A 64 0.55 -4.30 -5.10
CA GLY A 64 -0.06 -5.36 -4.31
C GLY A 64 0.05 -6.75 -4.95
N MET A 65 -0.10 -6.85 -6.27
CA MET A 65 0.10 -8.10 -7.01
C MET A 65 1.53 -8.62 -6.87
N LEU A 66 2.52 -7.74 -7.07
CA LEU A 66 3.94 -8.09 -6.96
C LEU A 66 4.35 -8.37 -5.51
N PHE A 67 3.79 -7.63 -4.56
CA PHE A 67 3.98 -7.83 -3.13
C PHE A 67 3.46 -9.20 -2.67
N GLY A 68 2.33 -9.64 -3.21
CA GLY A 68 1.75 -10.96 -2.91
C GLY A 68 2.30 -12.11 -3.75
N LEU A 69 3.19 -11.85 -4.71
CA LEU A 69 3.65 -12.86 -5.66
C LEU A 69 4.32 -14.04 -4.93
N GLY A 70 3.86 -15.26 -5.22
CA GLY A 70 4.32 -16.49 -4.57
C GLY A 70 3.76 -16.75 -3.17
N ARG A 71 3.11 -15.76 -2.53
CA ARG A 71 2.53 -15.86 -1.17
C ARG A 71 1.00 -15.83 -1.16
N ALA A 72 0.39 -15.24 -2.18
CA ALA A 72 -1.05 -15.07 -2.32
C ALA A 72 -1.50 -15.19 -3.78
N PRO A 73 -2.80 -15.45 -4.04
CA PRO A 73 -3.35 -15.34 -5.38
C PRO A 73 -3.18 -13.92 -5.94
N ALA A 74 -2.82 -13.78 -7.21
CA ALA A 74 -2.58 -12.48 -7.85
C ALA A 74 -3.77 -11.52 -7.72
N TYR A 75 -5.01 -12.03 -7.83
CA TYR A 75 -6.22 -11.23 -7.67
C TYR A 75 -6.39 -10.64 -6.26
N ALA A 76 -5.89 -11.33 -5.23
CA ALA A 76 -5.92 -10.83 -3.85
C ALA A 76 -4.99 -9.62 -3.73
N GLY A 77 -3.77 -9.73 -4.27
CA GLY A 77 -2.80 -8.64 -4.34
C GLY A 77 -3.30 -7.44 -5.13
N LEU A 78 -3.88 -7.66 -6.31
CA LEU A 78 -4.47 -6.60 -7.14
C LEU A 78 -5.55 -5.81 -6.38
N LEU A 79 -6.55 -6.52 -5.84
CA LEU A 79 -7.67 -5.86 -5.17
C LEU A 79 -7.24 -5.20 -3.85
N GLY A 80 -6.48 -5.93 -3.03
CA GLY A 80 -6.00 -5.44 -1.76
C GLY A 80 -5.08 -4.23 -1.90
N GLY A 81 -4.18 -4.26 -2.89
CA GLY A 81 -3.27 -3.16 -3.16
C GLY A 81 -3.97 -1.92 -3.73
N ALA A 82 -4.92 -2.10 -4.66
CA ALA A 82 -5.72 -0.99 -5.18
C ALA A 82 -6.50 -0.29 -4.06
N LEU A 83 -7.20 -1.08 -3.23
CA LEU A 83 -7.98 -0.56 -2.11
C LEU A 83 -7.10 0.10 -1.04
N ALA A 84 -5.92 -0.48 -0.74
CA ALA A 84 -5.02 0.08 0.25
C ALA A 84 -4.48 1.45 -0.21
N SER A 85 -4.04 1.54 -1.46
CA SER A 85 -3.49 2.76 -2.04
C SER A 85 -4.53 3.87 -2.13
N VAL A 86 -5.73 3.56 -2.66
CA VAL A 86 -6.84 4.53 -2.78
C VAL A 86 -7.36 4.94 -1.40
N GLY A 87 -7.54 3.99 -0.48
CA GLY A 87 -8.00 4.28 0.87
C GLY A 87 -7.04 5.17 1.65
N GLY A 88 -5.73 4.91 1.55
CA GLY A 88 -4.69 5.75 2.14
C GLY A 88 -4.71 7.18 1.59
N MET A 89 -4.83 7.32 0.26
CA MET A 89 -4.93 8.63 -0.41
C MET A 89 -6.19 9.39 0.02
N LEU A 90 -7.37 8.75 -0.03
CA LEU A 90 -8.65 9.39 0.26
C LEU A 90 -8.75 9.83 1.73
N LEU A 91 -8.38 8.98 2.68
CA LEU A 91 -8.45 9.36 4.08
C LEU A 91 -7.50 10.51 4.40
N THR A 92 -6.30 10.50 3.81
CA THR A 92 -5.35 11.60 3.95
C THR A 92 -5.88 12.89 3.33
N HIS A 93 -6.52 12.81 2.15
CA HIS A 93 -7.18 13.96 1.53
C HIS A 93 -8.26 14.56 2.43
N PHE A 94 -9.24 13.77 2.85
CA PHE A 94 -10.37 14.28 3.62
C PHE A 94 -9.98 14.77 5.02
N TRP A 95 -8.93 14.19 5.60
CA TRP A 95 -8.43 14.65 6.90
C TRP A 95 -7.68 15.97 6.84
N ILE A 96 -6.94 16.22 5.75
CA ILE A 96 -6.07 17.38 5.61
C ILE A 96 -6.73 18.51 4.83
N ALA A 97 -7.65 18.20 3.93
CA ALA A 97 -8.32 19.19 3.09
C ALA A 97 -8.95 20.31 3.93
N GLY A 98 -8.57 21.55 3.61
CA GLY A 98 -9.08 22.74 4.30
C GLY A 98 -8.39 23.08 5.62
N ARG A 99 -7.37 22.32 6.06
CA ARG A 99 -6.56 22.67 7.23
C ARG A 99 -5.38 23.54 6.82
N GLU A 100 -5.22 24.69 7.48
CA GLU A 100 -4.06 25.59 7.26
C GLU A 100 -2.74 25.01 7.78
N ARG A 101 -2.81 24.15 8.81
CA ARG A 101 -1.64 23.51 9.43
C ARG A 101 -1.99 22.10 9.88
N PHE A 102 -1.05 21.19 9.64
CA PHE A 102 -1.12 19.80 10.08
C PHE A 102 0.30 19.26 10.18
N PHE A 103 0.49 18.22 10.98
CA PHE A 103 1.79 17.57 11.14
C PHE A 103 1.93 16.44 10.13
N PHE A 104 3.16 16.24 9.64
CA PHE A 104 3.48 15.11 8.76
C PHE A 104 3.05 13.76 9.36
N ILE A 105 3.17 13.60 10.68
CA ILE A 105 2.74 12.37 11.38
C ILE A 105 1.22 12.15 11.31
N GLU A 106 0.41 13.21 11.25
CA GLU A 106 -1.04 13.08 11.06
C GLU A 106 -1.34 12.52 9.67
N ALA A 107 -0.66 13.03 8.64
CA ALA A 107 -0.80 12.55 7.27
C ALA A 107 -0.43 11.07 7.14
N VAL A 108 0.70 10.68 7.73
CA VAL A 108 1.14 9.27 7.75
C VAL A 108 0.16 8.39 8.54
N GLY A 109 -0.35 8.87 9.67
CA GLY A 109 -1.33 8.15 10.48
C GLY A 109 -2.63 7.91 9.71
N CYS A 110 -3.18 8.95 9.07
CA CYS A 110 -4.37 8.83 8.22
C CYS A 110 -4.13 7.91 7.03
N TRP A 111 -2.97 7.99 6.41
CA TRP A 111 -2.59 7.09 5.33
C TRP A 111 -2.60 5.62 5.78
N MET A 112 -1.94 5.30 6.90
CA MET A 112 -1.88 3.93 7.45
C MET A 112 -3.29 3.39 7.78
N VAL A 113 -4.14 4.20 8.40
CA VAL A 113 -5.53 3.84 8.70
C VAL A 113 -6.33 3.65 7.41
N GLY A 114 -6.12 4.53 6.42
CA GLY A 114 -6.79 4.46 5.13
C GLY A 114 -6.41 3.20 4.34
N CYS A 115 -5.22 2.63 4.55
CA CYS A 115 -4.83 1.38 3.92
C CYS A 115 -5.52 0.13 4.52
N MET A 116 -6.13 0.22 5.71
CA MET A 116 -6.71 -0.93 6.41
C MET A 116 -7.76 -1.72 5.60
N PRO A 117 -8.72 -1.08 4.90
CA PRO A 117 -9.69 -1.82 4.09
C PRO A 117 -9.03 -2.71 3.04
N GLY A 118 -7.95 -2.23 2.39
CA GLY A 118 -7.19 -3.01 1.43
C GLY A 118 -6.44 -4.18 2.06
N ALA A 119 -5.83 -3.97 3.23
CA ALA A 119 -5.17 -5.04 3.99
C ALA A 119 -6.16 -6.13 4.43
N LEU A 120 -7.34 -5.73 4.91
CA LEU A 120 -8.41 -6.65 5.30
C LEU A 120 -8.96 -7.43 4.09
N ALA A 121 -9.16 -6.75 2.95
CA ALA A 121 -9.58 -7.40 1.72
C ALA A 121 -8.54 -8.42 1.23
N TYR A 122 -7.25 -8.07 1.26
CA TYR A 122 -6.15 -8.96 0.92
C TYR A 122 -6.18 -10.24 1.77
N GLN A 123 -6.29 -10.09 3.10
CA GLN A 123 -6.35 -11.23 4.02
C GLN A 123 -7.59 -12.10 3.79
N ALA A 124 -8.77 -11.49 3.67
CA ALA A 124 -10.03 -12.21 3.46
C ALA A 124 -10.02 -13.04 2.16
N LEU A 125 -9.39 -12.54 1.10
CA LEU A 125 -9.26 -13.25 -0.17
C LEU A 125 -8.26 -14.41 -0.10
N ILE A 126 -7.16 -14.26 0.65
CA ILE A 126 -6.23 -15.35 0.94
C ILE A 126 -6.94 -16.46 1.70
N ASP A 127 -7.67 -16.12 2.77
CA ASP A 127 -8.38 -17.09 3.59
C ASP A 127 -9.46 -17.83 2.78
N ARG A 128 -10.17 -17.10 1.91
CA ARG A 128 -11.13 -17.70 0.98
C ARG A 128 -10.44 -18.69 0.02
N ALA A 129 -9.30 -18.32 -0.55
CA ALA A 129 -8.55 -19.21 -1.44
C ALA A 129 -8.06 -20.47 -0.73
N ALA A 130 -7.58 -20.35 0.50
CA ALA A 130 -7.14 -21.47 1.32
C ALA A 130 -8.30 -22.43 1.64
N ARG A 131 -9.48 -21.90 2.01
CA ARG A 131 -10.69 -22.73 2.25
C ARG A 131 -11.10 -23.51 1.00
N SER A 132 -11.12 -22.88 -0.17
CA SER A 132 -11.48 -23.53 -1.43
C SER A 132 -10.52 -24.65 -1.85
N ARG A 133 -9.25 -24.60 -1.45
CA ARG A 133 -8.26 -25.66 -1.74
C ARG A 133 -8.42 -26.88 -0.83
N ARG A 134 -8.86 -26.69 0.42
CA ARG A 134 -9.07 -27.81 1.37
C ARG A 134 -10.34 -28.60 1.11
N ALA A 135 -11.29 -28.03 0.37
CA ALA A 135 -12.55 -28.66 0.01
C ALA A 135 -12.47 -29.48 -1.30
N ARG A 136 -11.31 -29.51 -1.96
CA ARG A 136 -11.00 -30.33 -3.13
C ARG A 136 -10.07 -31.46 -2.73
#